data_AF-A0A7T5EQD5-F1
#
_entry.id   AF-A0A7T5EQD5-F1
#
_cell.length_a   1.000
_cell.length_b   1.000
_cell.length_c   1.000
_cell.angle_alpha   90.00
_cell.angle_beta   90.00
_cell.angle_gamma   90.00
#
_symmetry.space_group_name_H-M   'P 1'
#
loop_
_entity.id
_entity.type
_entity.pdbx_description
1 polymer ?
#
loop_
_entity_poly.entity_id
_entity_poly.type
_entity_poly.pdbx_seq_one_letter_code
_entity_poly.pdbx_strand_id
1 'polypeptide(L)'
;MSILRFSRDTLKFPQKNFDMVKEGVVSLVISGVLIVAVAAIWGAPYRPAVTNKQVATKQPVLIEKTALGDLSGSGDMATYGPPYNNGTGSIQSLFGFAPQTWWGTPYKLNTAKADVLNPLSMLATASNNAQLKTALRTYTTASAKQQQAWNKNYSSALKTAAVTNGQVEVTPGNYGPVKTLMSDELTLAQSGLLSGALNRQTNNGVYRWNVQDNLLFLQGDVLHQAAKKINMLGEQWGISHDEQAYPGPWWLTPYTFLYQVPPWSTIAAGDEAAAYTVGLLFFLLLLVPFVPGLNKLPRLLPVHRLIWRDWYKRLEKDDTCSRCPLRQQCTQEFKGRNTGTLKPGQTLGCYQAVSAERQTAVGENRFAKS
;
A
#
# COMPACT_ATOMS: atom_id res chain seq x y z
N MET A 1 51.71 23.52 0.25
CA MET A 1 50.79 22.42 -0.08
C MET A 1 49.51 23.05 -0.62
N SER A 2 49.47 23.27 -1.93
CA SER A 2 48.39 24.02 -2.60
C SER A 2 47.23 23.09 -2.92
N ILE A 3 46.05 23.41 -2.39
CA ILE A 3 44.80 22.71 -2.65
C ILE A 3 44.51 22.83 -4.15
N LEU A 4 44.57 21.71 -4.87
CA LEU A 4 44.16 21.61 -6.27
C LEU A 4 42.68 22.00 -6.37
N ARG A 5 42.41 23.21 -6.85
CA ARG A 5 41.07 23.59 -7.29
C ARG A 5 40.73 22.74 -8.51
N PHE A 6 39.76 21.83 -8.37
CA PHE A 6 39.12 21.18 -9.52
C PHE A 6 38.59 22.28 -10.46
N SER A 7 39.24 22.48 -11.61
CA SER A 7 38.71 23.35 -12.66
C SER A 7 37.45 22.68 -13.23
N ARG A 8 36.32 23.38 -13.17
CA ARG A 8 35.00 22.99 -13.70
C ARG A 8 34.94 23.08 -15.24
N ASP A 9 36.00 22.71 -15.95
CA ASP A 9 36.09 22.87 -17.42
C ASP A 9 35.79 21.59 -18.22
N THR A 10 35.03 20.64 -17.65
CA THR A 10 34.66 19.40 -18.38
C THR A 10 33.36 19.52 -19.18
N LEU A 11 32.64 20.64 -19.13
CA LEU A 11 31.32 20.78 -19.78
C LEU A 11 31.31 21.94 -20.79
N LYS A 12 30.95 21.61 -22.05
CA LYS A 12 30.94 22.49 -23.24
C LYS A 12 30.04 23.74 -23.17
N PHE A 13 29.33 23.99 -22.06
CA PHE A 13 28.35 25.07 -21.95
C PHE A 13 28.58 25.91 -20.67
N PRO A 14 28.44 27.25 -20.74
CA PRO A 14 28.55 28.11 -19.57
C PRO A 14 27.54 27.70 -18.50
N GLN A 15 28.04 27.26 -17.35
CA GLN A 15 27.22 26.95 -16.20
C GLN A 15 26.99 28.22 -15.39
N LYS A 16 25.78 28.40 -14.87
CA LYS A 16 25.56 29.37 -13.80
C LYS A 16 26.44 28.95 -12.62
N ASN A 17 27.10 29.90 -11.97
CA ASN A 17 27.76 29.63 -10.70
C ASN A 17 26.70 29.16 -9.70
N PHE A 18 26.64 27.85 -9.49
CA PHE A 18 25.67 27.19 -8.63
C PHE A 18 26.43 26.64 -7.42
N ASP A 19 26.10 27.19 -6.26
CA ASP A 19 26.56 26.71 -4.97
C ASP A 19 25.53 25.68 -4.48
N MET A 20 25.86 24.40 -4.69
CA MET A 20 24.97 23.30 -4.34
C MET A 20 24.70 23.24 -2.84
N VAL A 21 25.65 23.68 -1.99
CA VAL A 21 25.47 23.67 -0.53
C VAL A 21 24.48 24.76 -0.14
N LYS A 22 24.68 25.99 -0.63
CA LYS A 22 23.76 27.10 -0.34
C LYS A 22 22.34 26.80 -0.85
N GLU A 23 22.19 26.44 -2.11
CA GLU A 23 20.87 26.19 -2.71
C GLU A 23 20.21 24.93 -2.13
N GLY A 24 21.00 23.91 -1.80
CA GLY A 24 20.53 22.72 -1.09
C GLY A 24 20.01 23.05 0.30
N VAL A 25 20.75 23.83 1.09
CA VAL A 25 20.33 24.26 2.44
C VAL A 25 19.09 25.13 2.37
N VAL A 26 19.03 26.11 1.46
CA VAL A 26 17.84 26.96 1.28
C VAL A 26 16.63 26.11 0.89
N SER A 27 16.78 25.18 -0.06
CA SER A 27 15.70 24.30 -0.50
C SER A 27 15.22 23.39 0.63
N LEU A 28 16.13 22.86 1.46
CA LEU A 28 15.81 22.04 2.62
C LEU A 28 15.06 22.83 3.69
N VAL A 29 15.51 24.06 3.99
CA VAL A 29 14.84 24.93 4.96
C VAL A 29 13.44 25.29 4.49
N ILE A 30 13.29 25.73 3.23
CA ILE A 30 11.98 26.05 2.66
C ILE A 30 11.07 24.83 2.67
N SER A 31 11.55 23.69 2.18
CA SER A 31 10.76 22.44 2.15
C SER A 31 10.39 22.00 3.57
N GLY A 32 11.31 22.09 4.52
CA GLY A 32 11.08 21.74 5.92
C GLY A 32 10.02 22.63 6.57
N VAL A 33 10.11 23.94 6.39
CA VAL A 33 9.10 24.90 6.89
C VAL A 33 7.74 24.61 6.24
N LEU A 34 7.70 24.37 4.93
CA LEU A 34 6.46 24.03 4.23
C LEU A 34 5.84 22.74 4.75
N ILE A 35 6.63 21.68 4.91
CA ILE A 35 6.17 20.38 5.44
C ILE A 35 5.61 20.55 6.85
N VAL A 36 6.32 21.25 7.74
CA VAL A 36 5.86 21.48 9.12
C VAL A 36 4.59 22.34 9.14
N ALA A 37 4.53 23.40 8.33
CA ALA A 37 3.34 24.25 8.24
C ALA A 37 2.13 23.46 7.71
N VAL A 38 2.32 22.68 6.66
CA VAL A 38 1.32 21.77 6.08
C VAL A 38 0.85 20.74 7.12
N ALA A 39 1.78 20.07 7.79
CA ALA A 39 1.46 19.08 8.83
C ALA A 39 0.76 19.71 10.04
N ALA A 40 1.07 20.96 10.39
CA ALA A 40 0.38 21.69 11.45
C ALA A 40 -1.04 22.12 11.05
N ILE A 41 -1.26 22.49 9.78
CA ILE A 41 -2.57 22.91 9.27
C ILE A 41 -3.51 21.72 9.11
N TRP A 42 -3.04 20.61 8.52
CA TRP A 42 -3.87 19.44 8.24
C TRP A 42 -3.85 18.39 9.35
N GLY A 43 -2.82 18.42 10.22
CA GLY A 43 -2.63 17.43 11.27
C GLY A 43 -2.27 16.04 10.72
N ALA A 44 -1.80 15.17 11.62
CA ALA A 44 -1.78 13.73 11.40
C ALA A 44 -2.65 13.10 12.49
N PRO A 45 -3.97 12.98 12.29
CA PRO A 45 -4.85 12.59 13.37
C PRO A 45 -4.67 11.09 13.68
N TYR A 46 -4.22 10.78 14.89
CA TYR A 46 -4.11 9.40 15.35
C TYR A 46 -5.50 8.87 15.70
N ARG A 47 -5.94 7.80 15.03
CA ARG A 47 -7.04 6.97 15.52
C ARG A 47 -6.47 5.74 16.25
N PRO A 48 -7.00 5.41 17.44
CA PRO A 48 -6.59 4.19 18.11
C PRO A 48 -7.04 2.98 17.29
N ALA A 49 -6.20 1.95 17.24
CA ALA A 49 -6.52 0.70 16.56
C ALA A 49 -7.82 0.08 17.10
N VAL A 50 -8.58 -0.57 16.21
CA VAL A 50 -9.74 -1.38 16.59
C VAL A 50 -9.26 -2.54 17.45
N THR A 51 -9.89 -2.75 18.60
CA THR A 51 -9.54 -3.83 19.53
C THR A 51 -10.71 -4.77 19.76
N ASN A 52 -10.42 -6.05 20.05
CA ASN A 52 -11.43 -7.03 20.43
C ASN A 52 -12.33 -6.53 21.56
N LYS A 53 -11.76 -5.85 22.56
CA LYS A 53 -12.52 -5.25 23.67
C LYS A 53 -13.54 -4.22 23.20
N GLN A 54 -13.12 -3.30 22.33
CA GLN A 54 -14.02 -2.28 21.80
C GLN A 54 -15.16 -2.91 21.00
N VAL A 55 -14.87 -3.91 20.18
CA VAL A 55 -15.90 -4.61 19.39
C VAL A 55 -16.82 -5.41 20.29
N ALA A 56 -16.29 -6.17 21.24
CA ALA A 56 -17.07 -6.96 22.20
C ALA A 56 -18.01 -6.13 23.06
N THR A 57 -17.62 -4.89 23.40
CA THR A 57 -18.45 -3.98 24.18
C THR A 57 -19.53 -3.32 23.34
N LYS A 58 -19.23 -2.96 22.08
CA LYS A 58 -20.15 -2.23 21.20
C LYS A 58 -21.06 -3.13 20.36
N GLN A 59 -20.58 -4.31 20.01
CA GLN A 59 -21.20 -5.27 19.09
C GLN A 59 -20.94 -6.71 19.57
N PRO A 60 -21.44 -7.12 20.76
CA PRO A 60 -21.14 -8.43 21.35
C PRO A 60 -21.55 -9.61 20.47
N VAL A 61 -22.72 -9.51 19.80
CA VAL A 61 -23.19 -10.52 18.84
C VAL A 61 -22.19 -10.74 17.69
N LEU A 62 -21.46 -9.69 17.29
CA LEU A 62 -20.48 -9.80 16.21
C LEU A 62 -19.27 -10.64 16.63
N ILE A 63 -18.78 -10.50 17.87
CA ILE A 63 -17.71 -11.34 18.41
C ILE A 63 -18.12 -12.81 18.45
N GLU A 64 -19.33 -13.11 18.93
CA GLU A 64 -19.80 -14.51 18.95
C GLU A 64 -20.02 -15.06 17.54
N LYS A 65 -20.47 -14.25 16.58
CA LYS A 65 -20.58 -14.67 15.18
C LYS A 65 -19.21 -14.98 14.55
N THR A 66 -18.23 -14.13 14.77
CA THR A 66 -16.84 -14.33 14.32
C THR A 66 -16.28 -15.61 14.94
N ALA A 67 -16.28 -15.71 16.27
CA ALA A 67 -15.76 -16.88 16.99
C ALA A 67 -16.49 -18.17 16.59
N LEU A 68 -17.82 -18.12 16.39
CA LEU A 68 -18.56 -19.30 15.94
C LEU A 68 -18.20 -19.71 14.51
N GLY A 69 -18.04 -18.75 13.61
CA GLY A 69 -17.58 -18.99 12.24
C GLY A 69 -16.20 -19.64 12.22
N ASP A 70 -15.30 -19.17 13.06
CA ASP A 70 -13.96 -19.72 13.21
C ASP A 70 -13.99 -21.12 13.82
N LEU A 71 -14.78 -21.33 14.88
CA LEU A 71 -14.98 -22.63 15.52
C LEU A 71 -15.61 -23.67 14.59
N SER A 72 -16.55 -23.25 13.74
CA SER A 72 -17.29 -24.13 12.84
C SER A 72 -16.55 -24.45 11.54
N GLY A 73 -15.52 -23.66 11.20
CA GLY A 73 -14.86 -23.73 9.91
C GLY A 73 -15.59 -23.00 8.78
N SER A 74 -16.59 -22.16 9.10
CA SER A 74 -17.40 -21.42 8.12
C SER A 74 -17.16 -19.92 8.09
N GLY A 75 -16.27 -19.40 8.94
CA GLY A 75 -15.89 -17.99 8.96
C GLY A 75 -15.03 -17.60 7.75
N ASP A 76 -14.89 -16.29 7.53
CA ASP A 76 -14.10 -15.73 6.43
C ASP A 76 -12.66 -16.24 6.49
N MET A 77 -12.04 -16.18 7.67
CA MET A 77 -10.67 -16.68 7.81
C MET A 77 -10.57 -18.20 7.75
N ALA A 78 -11.59 -18.92 8.23
CA ALA A 78 -11.61 -20.38 8.15
C ALA A 78 -11.68 -20.90 6.70
N THR A 79 -12.29 -20.12 5.80
CA THR A 79 -12.51 -20.47 4.40
C THR A 79 -11.63 -19.68 3.42
N TYR A 80 -10.77 -18.79 3.92
CA TYR A 80 -9.99 -17.82 3.16
C TYR A 80 -9.21 -18.40 1.96
N GLY A 81 -8.35 -19.39 2.22
CA GLY A 81 -7.40 -19.95 1.25
C GLY A 81 -5.93 -19.63 1.54
N PRO A 82 -5.04 -19.87 0.57
CA PRO A 82 -3.62 -19.51 0.66
C PRO A 82 -3.41 -18.04 1.05
N PRO A 83 -2.40 -17.71 1.90
CA PRO A 83 -1.36 -18.60 2.42
C PRO A 83 -1.73 -19.31 3.75
N TYR A 84 -2.97 -19.22 4.20
CA TYR A 84 -3.37 -19.63 5.56
C TYR A 84 -3.95 -21.04 5.63
N ASN A 85 -4.84 -21.39 4.71
CA ASN A 85 -5.52 -22.68 4.70
C ASN A 85 -5.89 -23.09 3.28
N ASN A 86 -6.51 -24.27 3.15
CA ASN A 86 -6.89 -24.83 1.86
C ASN A 86 -8.29 -24.39 1.41
N GLY A 87 -8.83 -23.33 2.00
CA GLY A 87 -10.09 -22.74 1.58
C GLY A 87 -10.01 -22.07 0.21
N THR A 88 -11.15 -21.59 -0.27
CA THR A 88 -11.27 -20.94 -1.59
C THR A 88 -12.06 -19.63 -1.55
N GLY A 89 -12.45 -19.16 -0.36
CA GLY A 89 -13.35 -18.03 -0.15
C GLY A 89 -12.78 -16.68 -0.59
N SER A 90 -11.45 -16.54 -0.61
CA SER A 90 -10.77 -15.31 -1.03
C SER A 90 -9.82 -15.52 -2.21
N ILE A 91 -9.94 -16.66 -2.91
CA ILE A 91 -9.11 -16.91 -4.09
C ILE A 91 -9.59 -16.02 -5.26
N GLN A 92 -8.86 -14.93 -5.49
CA GLN A 92 -8.88 -14.20 -6.76
C GLN A 92 -8.26 -15.00 -7.92
N SER A 93 -8.95 -15.06 -9.04
CA SER A 93 -8.46 -15.69 -10.27
C SER A 93 -8.98 -14.93 -11.49
N LEU A 94 -8.08 -14.57 -12.39
CA LEU A 94 -8.41 -13.94 -13.67
C LEU A 94 -7.95 -14.85 -14.82
N PHE A 95 -8.88 -15.29 -15.66
CA PHE A 95 -8.60 -16.22 -16.77
C PHE A 95 -7.86 -17.51 -16.37
N GLY A 96 -8.13 -18.01 -15.16
CA GLY A 96 -7.46 -19.21 -14.62
C GLY A 96 -6.06 -18.94 -14.06
N PHE A 97 -5.59 -17.70 -14.08
CA PHE A 97 -4.36 -17.29 -13.43
C PHE A 97 -4.68 -16.88 -11.98
N ALA A 98 -4.11 -17.62 -11.02
CA ALA A 98 -4.33 -17.41 -9.58
C ALA A 98 -3.00 -17.57 -8.82
N PRO A 99 -2.08 -16.58 -8.92
CA PRO A 99 -0.71 -16.71 -8.45
C PRO A 99 -0.60 -16.93 -6.93
N GLN A 100 -1.59 -16.48 -6.15
CA GLN A 100 -1.65 -16.71 -4.71
C GLN A 100 -1.64 -18.22 -4.33
N THR A 101 -2.06 -19.10 -5.24
CA THR A 101 -2.12 -20.54 -4.98
C THR A 101 -0.77 -21.24 -5.11
N TRP A 102 0.20 -20.62 -5.79
CA TRP A 102 1.47 -21.28 -6.16
C TRP A 102 2.36 -21.58 -4.96
N TRP A 103 2.22 -20.82 -3.87
CA TRP A 103 3.00 -21.00 -2.65
C TRP A 103 2.32 -21.88 -1.60
N GLY A 104 1.09 -22.36 -1.86
CA GLY A 104 0.34 -23.19 -0.91
C GLY A 104 0.08 -22.47 0.41
N THR A 105 0.21 -23.19 1.54
CA THR A 105 -0.18 -22.68 2.87
C THR A 105 0.99 -22.64 3.86
N PRO A 106 1.98 -21.75 3.64
CA PRO A 106 3.14 -21.65 4.53
C PRO A 106 2.79 -21.15 5.94
N TYR A 107 1.68 -20.41 6.10
CA TYR A 107 1.24 -19.83 7.37
C TYR A 107 -0.03 -20.52 7.89
N LYS A 108 0.07 -21.82 8.20
CA LYS A 108 -1.10 -22.64 8.56
C LYS A 108 -1.92 -22.03 9.70
N LEU A 109 -3.16 -21.68 9.40
CA LEU A 109 -4.14 -21.18 10.36
C LEU A 109 -5.28 -22.19 10.50
N ASN A 110 -5.46 -22.70 11.73
CA ASN A 110 -6.67 -23.41 12.12
C ASN A 110 -7.45 -22.51 13.06
N THR A 111 -8.40 -21.76 12.52
CA THR A 111 -9.15 -20.73 13.25
C THR A 111 -9.87 -21.31 14.47
N ALA A 112 -10.51 -22.48 14.34
CA ALA A 112 -11.15 -23.15 15.49
C ALA A 112 -10.19 -23.35 16.69
N LYS A 113 -8.94 -23.75 16.43
CA LYS A 113 -7.93 -23.90 17.48
C LYS A 113 -7.33 -22.57 17.92
N ALA A 114 -6.89 -21.76 16.96
CA ALA A 114 -6.15 -20.52 17.20
C ALA A 114 -7.02 -19.46 17.88
N ASP A 115 -8.25 -19.31 17.39
CA ASP A 115 -9.13 -18.20 17.74
C ASP A 115 -10.08 -18.53 18.90
N VAL A 116 -10.39 -19.81 19.13
CA VAL A 116 -11.40 -20.21 20.13
C VAL A 116 -10.87 -21.23 21.13
N LEU A 117 -10.52 -22.44 20.69
CA LEU A 117 -10.24 -23.53 21.62
C LEU A 117 -8.99 -23.29 22.49
N ASN A 118 -7.92 -22.71 21.93
CA ASN A 118 -6.71 -22.41 22.68
C ASN A 118 -6.91 -21.22 23.64
N PRO A 119 -7.46 -20.06 23.20
CA PRO A 119 -7.80 -18.96 24.10
C PRO A 119 -8.69 -19.38 25.27
N LEU A 120 -9.75 -20.15 25.00
CA LEU A 120 -10.65 -20.64 26.05
C LEU A 120 -9.98 -21.67 26.97
N SER A 121 -9.12 -22.54 26.44
CA SER A 121 -8.34 -23.47 27.29
C SER A 121 -7.40 -22.73 28.24
N MET A 122 -6.77 -21.65 27.76
CA MET A 122 -5.95 -20.77 28.59
C MET A 122 -6.79 -20.08 29.66
N LEU A 123 -7.96 -19.53 29.29
CA LEU A 123 -8.89 -18.93 30.24
C LEU A 123 -9.30 -19.96 31.30
N ALA A 124 -9.74 -21.15 30.88
CA ALA A 124 -10.20 -22.22 31.76
C ALA A 124 -9.13 -22.66 32.78
N THR A 125 -7.87 -22.67 32.34
CA THR A 125 -6.72 -22.98 33.21
C THR A 125 -6.44 -21.84 34.17
N ALA A 126 -6.34 -20.61 33.68
CA ALA A 126 -5.98 -19.44 34.47
C ALA A 126 -7.05 -19.06 35.52
N SER A 127 -8.33 -19.26 35.21
CA SER A 127 -9.46 -18.98 36.12
C SER A 127 -9.93 -20.19 36.92
N ASN A 128 -9.34 -21.37 36.70
CA ASN A 128 -9.81 -22.64 37.25
C ASN A 128 -11.32 -22.92 37.02
N ASN A 129 -11.87 -22.47 35.89
CA ASN A 129 -13.29 -22.63 35.58
C ASN A 129 -13.62 -24.08 35.16
N ALA A 130 -14.26 -24.84 36.05
CA ALA A 130 -14.66 -26.24 35.81
C ALA A 130 -15.74 -26.40 34.74
N GLN A 131 -16.65 -25.44 34.61
CA GLN A 131 -17.70 -25.48 33.59
C GLN A 131 -17.09 -25.32 32.19
N LEU A 132 -16.20 -24.35 32.00
CA LEU A 132 -15.51 -24.14 30.73
C LEU A 132 -14.60 -25.33 30.37
N LYS A 133 -13.87 -25.91 31.34
CA LYS A 133 -13.09 -27.15 31.12
C LYS A 133 -13.99 -28.29 30.61
N THR A 134 -15.18 -28.42 31.18
CA THR A 134 -16.17 -29.44 30.76
C THR A 134 -16.70 -29.15 29.37
N ALA A 135 -17.08 -27.91 29.07
CA ALA A 135 -17.57 -27.48 27.77
C ALA A 135 -16.53 -27.75 26.65
N LEU A 136 -15.27 -27.38 26.89
CA LEU A 136 -14.15 -27.66 25.98
C LEU A 136 -13.98 -29.16 25.75
N ARG A 137 -13.99 -29.97 26.81
CA ARG A 137 -13.89 -31.43 26.69
C ARG A 137 -15.07 -31.99 25.89
N THR A 138 -16.30 -31.63 26.24
CA THR A 138 -17.52 -32.09 25.56
C THR A 138 -17.48 -31.74 24.07
N TYR A 139 -17.05 -30.53 23.71
CA TYR A 139 -16.95 -30.13 22.31
C TYR A 139 -15.87 -30.94 21.60
N THR A 140 -14.65 -30.98 22.14
CA THR A 140 -13.49 -31.61 21.50
C THR A 140 -13.60 -33.14 21.39
N THR A 141 -14.34 -33.81 22.29
CA THR A 141 -14.56 -35.26 22.22
C THR A 141 -15.80 -35.66 21.40
N ALA A 142 -16.68 -34.71 21.06
CA ALA A 142 -17.84 -35.00 20.23
C ALA A 142 -17.43 -35.31 18.78
N SER A 143 -18.27 -36.08 18.08
CA SER A 143 -18.07 -36.32 16.65
C SER A 143 -18.19 -35.03 15.84
N ALA A 144 -17.51 -34.95 14.69
CA ALA A 144 -17.59 -33.80 13.79
C ALA A 144 -19.04 -33.47 13.40
N LYS A 145 -19.88 -34.50 13.18
CA LYS A 145 -21.31 -34.33 12.88
C LYS A 145 -22.06 -33.64 14.02
N GLN A 146 -21.72 -33.96 15.27
CA GLN A 146 -22.35 -33.39 16.45
C GLN A 146 -21.87 -31.96 16.72
N GLN A 147 -20.56 -31.70 16.55
CA GLN A 147 -20.01 -30.33 16.58
C GLN A 147 -20.72 -29.45 15.55
N GLN A 148 -20.82 -29.91 14.29
CA GLN A 148 -21.52 -29.17 13.23
C GLN A 148 -23.00 -28.95 13.53
N ALA A 149 -23.70 -29.94 14.09
CA ALA A 149 -25.10 -29.79 14.49
C ALA A 149 -25.26 -28.69 15.56
N TRP A 150 -24.42 -28.70 16.60
CA TRP A 150 -24.42 -27.66 17.63
C TRP A 150 -24.08 -26.27 17.06
N ASN A 151 -23.05 -26.17 16.23
CA ASN A 151 -22.63 -24.92 15.60
C ASN A 151 -23.73 -24.34 14.71
N LYS A 152 -24.38 -25.17 13.88
CA LYS A 152 -25.48 -24.75 13.00
C LYS A 152 -26.70 -24.28 13.79
N ASN A 153 -27.05 -25.01 14.86
CA ASN A 153 -28.16 -24.64 15.72
C ASN A 153 -27.88 -23.29 16.40
N TYR A 154 -26.68 -23.09 16.94
CA TYR A 154 -26.30 -21.85 17.61
C TYR A 154 -26.21 -20.68 16.62
N SER A 155 -25.63 -20.91 15.43
CA SER A 155 -25.58 -19.91 14.35
C SER A 155 -26.98 -19.45 13.94
N SER A 156 -27.95 -20.37 13.90
CA SER A 156 -29.35 -20.02 13.62
C SER A 156 -29.96 -19.19 14.74
N ALA A 157 -29.66 -19.50 16.00
CA ALA A 157 -30.14 -18.74 17.15
C ALA A 157 -29.51 -17.33 17.24
N LEU A 158 -28.24 -17.18 16.82
CA LEU A 158 -27.56 -15.88 16.75
C LEU A 158 -28.20 -14.88 15.78
N LYS A 159 -29.01 -15.34 14.82
CA LYS A 159 -29.71 -14.45 13.88
C LYS A 159 -30.77 -13.58 14.55
N THR A 160 -31.34 -14.06 15.66
CA THR A 160 -32.39 -13.38 16.43
C THR A 160 -31.94 -13.09 17.86
N ALA A 161 -30.63 -13.08 18.11
CA ALA A 161 -30.08 -12.84 19.44
C ALA A 161 -30.36 -11.41 19.91
N ALA A 162 -30.60 -11.28 21.21
CA ALA A 162 -30.69 -9.99 21.89
C ALA A 162 -29.44 -9.76 22.74
N VAL A 163 -29.19 -8.50 23.09
CA VAL A 163 -28.09 -8.14 24.00
C VAL A 163 -28.68 -7.58 25.27
N THR A 164 -28.38 -8.23 26.40
CA THR A 164 -28.82 -7.81 27.73
C THR A 164 -27.60 -7.68 28.63
N ASN A 165 -27.37 -6.49 29.20
CA ASN A 165 -26.21 -6.21 30.06
C ASN A 165 -24.86 -6.60 29.44
N GLY A 166 -24.71 -6.43 28.12
CA GLY A 166 -23.50 -6.78 27.37
C GLY A 166 -23.33 -8.28 27.08
N GLN A 167 -24.26 -9.13 27.52
CA GLN A 167 -24.26 -10.56 27.20
C GLN A 167 -25.19 -10.84 26.03
N VAL A 168 -24.86 -11.86 25.23
CA VAL A 168 -25.69 -12.30 24.11
C VAL A 168 -26.68 -13.35 24.59
N GLU A 169 -27.95 -13.01 24.49
CA GLU A 169 -29.05 -13.91 24.80
C GLU A 169 -29.63 -14.50 23.52
N VAL A 170 -29.67 -15.81 23.47
CA VAL A 170 -30.26 -16.58 22.37
C VAL A 170 -31.47 -17.36 22.86
N THR A 171 -32.40 -17.65 21.95
CA THR A 171 -33.53 -18.53 22.23
C THR A 171 -33.04 -19.88 22.78
N PRO A 172 -33.78 -20.55 23.68
CA PRO A 172 -33.43 -21.90 24.11
C PRO A 172 -33.36 -22.88 22.93
N GLY A 173 -32.37 -23.78 22.96
CA GLY A 173 -32.21 -24.80 21.93
C GLY A 173 -31.02 -25.71 22.21
N ASN A 174 -30.86 -26.73 21.35
CA ASN A 174 -29.80 -27.71 21.51
C ASN A 174 -28.51 -27.25 20.83
N TYR A 175 -27.66 -26.58 21.60
CA TYR A 175 -26.37 -26.05 21.17
C TYR A 175 -25.18 -26.76 21.82
N GLY A 176 -25.43 -27.79 22.63
CA GLY A 176 -24.38 -28.45 23.41
C GLY A 176 -23.53 -27.45 24.20
N PRO A 177 -22.19 -27.59 24.21
CA PRO A 177 -21.30 -26.66 24.90
C PRO A 177 -21.07 -25.33 24.17
N VAL A 178 -21.56 -25.17 22.93
CA VAL A 178 -21.21 -24.01 22.07
C VAL A 178 -21.65 -22.69 22.69
N LYS A 179 -22.85 -22.61 23.30
CA LYS A 179 -23.29 -21.39 24.00
C LYS A 179 -22.31 -20.96 25.08
N THR A 180 -21.80 -21.90 25.88
CA THR A 180 -20.82 -21.61 26.93
C THR A 180 -19.51 -21.14 26.33
N LEU A 181 -18.99 -21.81 25.29
CA LEU A 181 -17.75 -21.42 24.63
C LEU A 181 -17.84 -19.98 24.07
N MET A 182 -18.95 -19.63 23.43
CA MET A 182 -19.13 -18.30 22.82
C MET A 182 -19.30 -17.19 23.87
N SER A 183 -20.05 -17.46 24.94
CA SER A 183 -20.23 -16.49 26.04
C SER A 183 -18.93 -16.26 26.83
N ASP A 184 -18.14 -17.31 27.08
CA ASP A 184 -16.82 -17.18 27.72
C ASP A 184 -15.82 -16.45 26.81
N GLU A 185 -15.86 -16.69 25.50
CA GLU A 185 -15.02 -15.99 24.51
C GLU A 185 -15.37 -14.49 24.42
N LEU A 186 -16.67 -14.17 24.42
CA LEU A 186 -17.15 -12.80 24.49
C LEU A 186 -16.68 -12.11 25.78
N THR A 187 -16.79 -12.80 26.93
CA THR A 187 -16.33 -12.27 28.22
C THR A 187 -14.80 -12.04 28.21
N LEU A 188 -14.05 -12.97 27.61
CA LEU A 188 -12.61 -12.83 27.42
C LEU A 188 -12.28 -11.62 26.54
N ALA A 189 -13.06 -11.38 25.48
CA ALA A 189 -12.92 -10.21 24.62
C ALA A 189 -13.24 -8.91 25.37
N GLN A 190 -14.35 -8.85 26.12
CA GLN A 190 -14.76 -7.69 26.92
C GLN A 190 -13.74 -7.31 27.99
N SER A 191 -13.03 -8.28 28.56
CA SER A 191 -11.95 -8.02 29.52
C SER A 191 -10.74 -7.32 28.86
N GLY A 192 -10.55 -7.51 27.55
CA GLY A 192 -9.36 -7.09 26.80
C GLY A 192 -8.23 -8.11 26.80
N LEU A 193 -8.42 -9.28 27.42
CA LEU A 193 -7.42 -10.34 27.47
C LEU A 193 -7.39 -11.19 26.19
N LEU A 194 -8.45 -11.19 25.38
CA LEU A 194 -8.50 -11.99 24.14
C LEU A 194 -7.35 -11.68 23.18
N SER A 195 -7.05 -10.40 22.92
CA SER A 195 -5.92 -10.03 22.05
C SER A 195 -4.57 -10.56 22.56
N GLY A 196 -4.42 -10.72 23.87
CA GLY A 196 -3.25 -11.36 24.47
C GLY A 196 -3.28 -12.88 24.36
N ALA A 197 -4.45 -13.50 24.41
CA ALA A 197 -4.64 -14.94 24.26
C ALA A 197 -4.36 -15.40 22.82
N LEU A 198 -4.87 -14.67 21.82
CA LEU A 198 -4.64 -14.93 20.39
C LEU A 198 -3.14 -14.85 20.04
N ASN A 199 -2.45 -13.81 20.50
CA ASN A 199 -1.04 -13.58 20.12
C ASN A 199 0.00 -14.34 20.97
N ARG A 200 -0.41 -15.28 21.83
CA ARG A 200 0.53 -15.91 22.78
C ARG A 200 1.31 -17.05 22.16
N GLN A 201 0.71 -17.83 21.26
CA GLN A 201 1.36 -19.01 20.68
C GLN A 201 2.52 -18.66 19.73
N THR A 202 2.60 -17.43 19.26
CA THR A 202 3.53 -17.02 18.21
C THR A 202 4.88 -16.52 18.71
N ASN A 203 5.11 -16.43 20.04
CA ASN A 203 6.20 -15.60 20.55
C ASN A 203 7.28 -16.26 21.43
N ASN A 204 7.18 -17.54 21.84
CA ASN A 204 8.21 -18.29 22.61
C ASN A 204 9.14 -17.43 23.53
N GLY A 205 8.59 -16.41 24.21
CA GLY A 205 9.40 -15.30 24.73
C GLY A 205 8.57 -14.09 25.16
N VAL A 206 9.25 -13.07 25.70
CA VAL A 206 8.65 -11.88 26.33
C VAL A 206 8.13 -10.86 25.30
N TYR A 207 8.75 -10.79 24.12
CA TYR A 207 8.40 -9.83 23.07
C TYR A 207 7.40 -10.41 22.08
N ARG A 208 6.41 -9.60 21.70
CA ARG A 208 5.38 -9.97 20.71
C ARG A 208 5.74 -9.39 19.34
N TRP A 209 6.25 -10.21 18.44
CA TRP A 209 6.59 -9.80 17.06
C TRP A 209 5.56 -10.26 16.03
N ASN A 210 4.85 -11.33 16.34
CA ASN A 210 3.78 -11.84 15.49
C ASN A 210 2.42 -11.64 16.19
N VAL A 211 1.61 -10.77 15.60
CA VAL A 211 0.24 -10.45 16.04
C VAL A 211 -0.83 -10.90 15.04
N GLN A 212 -0.47 -11.87 14.19
CA GLN A 212 -1.30 -12.36 13.08
C GLN A 212 -2.68 -12.77 13.57
N ASP A 213 -2.79 -13.65 14.56
CA ASP A 213 -4.07 -14.25 14.96
C ASP A 213 -5.04 -13.18 15.49
N ASN A 214 -4.56 -12.19 16.24
CA ASN A 214 -5.40 -11.06 16.65
C ASN A 214 -5.86 -10.17 15.50
N LEU A 215 -5.03 -9.99 14.46
CA LEU A 215 -5.40 -9.22 13.28
C LEU A 215 -6.41 -9.99 12.41
N LEU A 216 -6.17 -11.29 12.22
CA LEU A 216 -7.01 -12.17 11.42
C LEU A 216 -8.36 -12.48 12.09
N PHE A 217 -8.43 -12.55 13.42
CA PHE A 217 -9.70 -12.68 14.12
C PHE A 217 -10.66 -11.51 13.84
N LEU A 218 -10.13 -10.29 13.69
CA LEU A 218 -10.94 -9.12 13.35
C LEU A 218 -11.21 -9.00 11.83
N GLN A 219 -10.56 -9.82 11.00
CA GLN A 219 -10.79 -9.82 9.55
C GLN A 219 -12.25 -10.19 9.23
N GLY A 220 -12.74 -9.70 8.09
CA GLY A 220 -14.12 -9.93 7.66
C GLY A 220 -15.07 -8.83 8.14
N ASP A 221 -16.26 -9.23 8.58
CA ASP A 221 -17.35 -8.30 8.95
C ASP A 221 -16.95 -7.22 9.95
N VAL A 222 -16.07 -7.52 10.92
CA VAL A 222 -15.67 -6.56 11.96
C VAL A 222 -14.88 -5.40 11.35
N LEU A 223 -13.78 -5.68 10.66
CA LEU A 223 -13.00 -4.64 9.98
C LEU A 223 -13.77 -4.02 8.81
N HIS A 224 -14.62 -4.78 8.11
CA HIS A 224 -15.45 -4.23 7.03
C HIS A 224 -16.46 -3.19 7.55
N GLN A 225 -17.13 -3.46 8.67
CA GLN A 225 -18.00 -2.49 9.34
C GLN A 225 -17.23 -1.28 9.90
N ALA A 226 -16.01 -1.50 10.40
CA ALA A 226 -15.15 -0.42 10.86
C ALA A 226 -14.76 0.51 9.68
N ALA A 227 -14.27 -0.07 8.58
CA ALA A 227 -13.88 0.64 7.36
C ALA A 227 -15.04 1.43 6.75
N LYS A 228 -16.25 0.85 6.72
CA LYS A 228 -17.46 1.52 6.22
C LYS A 228 -17.78 2.82 6.97
N LYS A 229 -17.55 2.86 8.30
CA LYS A 229 -17.83 4.05 9.13
C LYS A 229 -16.87 5.21 8.85
N ILE A 230 -15.73 4.93 8.25
CA ILE A 230 -14.67 5.90 7.95
C ILE A 230 -14.45 6.07 6.44
N ASN A 231 -15.41 5.63 5.61
CA ASN A 231 -15.39 5.74 4.16
C ASN A 231 -14.16 5.08 3.50
N MET A 232 -13.73 3.94 4.02
CA MET A 232 -12.54 3.23 3.56
C MET A 232 -12.84 1.97 2.75
N LEU A 233 -14.08 1.76 2.31
CA LEU A 233 -14.37 0.66 1.38
C LEU A 233 -13.83 0.97 -0.02
N GLY A 234 -13.64 -0.06 -0.85
CA GLY A 234 -13.12 0.09 -2.21
C GLY A 234 -13.97 1.02 -3.07
N GLU A 235 -15.29 0.88 -2.97
CA GLU A 235 -16.28 1.75 -3.63
C GLU A 235 -16.34 3.18 -3.06
N GLN A 236 -15.70 3.43 -1.92
CA GLN A 236 -15.63 4.74 -1.25
C GLN A 236 -14.27 5.41 -1.46
N TRP A 237 -13.51 4.96 -2.46
CA TRP A 237 -12.14 5.38 -2.71
C TRP A 237 -11.18 5.08 -1.55
N GLY A 238 -11.45 4.02 -0.79
CA GLY A 238 -10.77 3.73 0.47
C GLY A 238 -9.26 3.53 0.37
N ILE A 239 -8.76 3.03 -0.77
CA ILE A 239 -7.31 2.92 -0.99
C ILE A 239 -6.62 4.30 -1.01
N SER A 240 -7.31 5.34 -1.49
CA SER A 240 -6.77 6.71 -1.59
C SER A 240 -7.13 7.59 -0.40
N HIS A 241 -8.06 7.15 0.46
CA HIS A 241 -8.41 7.83 1.70
C HIS A 241 -7.50 7.35 2.82
N ASP A 242 -6.93 8.29 3.57
CA ASP A 242 -6.36 8.00 4.88
C ASP A 242 -7.43 8.33 5.93
N GLU A 243 -7.37 7.68 7.10
CA GLU A 243 -8.43 7.69 8.12
C GLU A 243 -8.84 9.10 8.56
N GLN A 244 -7.92 10.07 8.45
CA GLN A 244 -8.13 11.52 8.60
C GLN A 244 -7.06 12.43 7.93
N ALA A 245 -5.96 11.91 7.36
CA ALA A 245 -4.88 12.73 6.81
C ALA A 245 -5.11 13.08 5.33
N TYR A 246 -4.99 14.37 4.99
CA TYR A 246 -5.07 14.85 3.62
C TYR A 246 -3.72 15.44 3.17
N PRO A 247 -3.26 15.15 1.94
CA PRO A 247 -3.77 14.13 1.02
C PRO A 247 -3.34 12.73 1.48
N GLY A 248 -4.24 11.75 1.43
CA GLY A 248 -3.90 10.33 1.62
C GLY A 248 -2.92 9.84 0.53
N PRO A 249 -2.76 8.52 0.33
CA PRO A 249 -1.85 7.97 -0.69
C PRO A 249 -2.38 8.20 -2.11
N TRP A 250 -2.37 9.47 -2.55
CA TRP A 250 -2.94 9.96 -3.81
C TRP A 250 -2.32 9.30 -5.04
N TRP A 251 -1.11 8.76 -4.92
CA TRP A 251 -0.48 7.99 -6.00
C TRP A 251 -1.18 6.65 -6.27
N LEU A 252 -2.05 6.18 -5.36
CA LEU A 252 -2.90 5.00 -5.55
C LEU A 252 -4.26 5.32 -6.18
N THR A 253 -4.54 6.58 -6.51
CA THR A 253 -5.74 7.01 -7.22
C THR A 253 -5.99 6.24 -8.53
N PRO A 254 -4.97 5.90 -9.36
CA PRO A 254 -5.19 5.09 -10.56
C PRO A 254 -5.79 3.71 -10.27
N TYR A 255 -5.36 3.04 -9.18
CA TYR A 255 -5.94 1.76 -8.76
C TYR A 255 -7.38 1.93 -8.30
N THR A 256 -7.59 2.94 -7.46
CA THR A 256 -8.89 3.22 -6.85
C THR A 256 -9.95 3.61 -7.89
N PHE A 257 -9.53 4.32 -8.95
CA PHE A 257 -10.40 4.68 -10.07
C PHE A 257 -10.98 3.45 -10.77
N LEU A 258 -10.17 2.38 -10.94
CA LEU A 258 -10.65 1.15 -11.57
C LEU A 258 -11.78 0.52 -10.77
N TYR A 259 -11.78 0.61 -9.43
CA TYR A 259 -12.88 0.11 -8.60
C TYR A 259 -14.22 0.82 -8.81
N GLN A 260 -14.24 1.95 -9.54
CA GLN A 260 -15.46 2.70 -9.83
C GLN A 260 -16.08 2.36 -11.19
N VAL A 261 -15.37 1.60 -12.03
CA VAL A 261 -15.73 1.40 -13.44
C VAL A 261 -15.88 -0.09 -13.77
N PRO A 262 -16.98 -0.53 -14.41
CA PRO A 262 -17.09 -1.89 -14.92
C PRO A 262 -16.03 -2.19 -16.01
N PRO A 263 -15.48 -3.42 -16.09
CA PRO A 263 -15.85 -4.61 -15.32
C PRO A 263 -15.20 -4.70 -13.92
N TRP A 264 -14.16 -3.92 -13.63
CA TRP A 264 -13.38 -4.01 -12.38
C TRP A 264 -14.22 -3.86 -11.12
N SER A 265 -15.25 -3.00 -11.14
CA SER A 265 -16.17 -2.80 -10.02
C SER A 265 -17.20 -3.92 -9.82
N THR A 266 -17.29 -4.90 -10.73
CA THR A 266 -18.36 -5.92 -10.77
C THR A 266 -17.86 -7.35 -10.71
N ILE A 267 -16.58 -7.59 -11.01
CA ILE A 267 -15.98 -8.94 -10.97
C ILE A 267 -15.48 -9.26 -9.56
N ALA A 268 -15.58 -10.53 -9.17
CA ALA A 268 -15.11 -10.99 -7.86
C ALA A 268 -13.60 -10.80 -7.65
N ALA A 269 -12.80 -10.88 -8.73
CA ALA A 269 -11.35 -10.64 -8.73
C ALA A 269 -11.00 -9.19 -9.11
N GLY A 270 -11.76 -8.22 -8.58
CA GLY A 270 -11.61 -6.81 -8.92
C GLY A 270 -10.21 -6.26 -8.59
N ASP A 271 -9.64 -6.66 -7.45
CA ASP A 271 -8.31 -6.22 -7.03
C ASP A 271 -7.21 -6.75 -7.97
N GLU A 272 -7.26 -8.04 -8.28
CA GLU A 272 -6.32 -8.68 -9.21
C GLU A 272 -6.40 -8.05 -10.61
N ALA A 273 -7.61 -7.83 -11.12
CA ALA A 273 -7.81 -7.19 -12.42
C ALA A 273 -7.31 -5.74 -12.45
N ALA A 274 -7.52 -4.98 -11.36
CA ALA A 274 -7.02 -3.61 -11.25
C ALA A 274 -5.48 -3.59 -11.22
N ALA A 275 -4.87 -4.47 -10.42
CA ALA A 275 -3.43 -4.61 -10.32
C ALA A 275 -2.79 -4.96 -11.68
N TYR A 276 -3.34 -5.92 -12.41
CA TYR A 276 -2.85 -6.27 -13.75
C TYR A 276 -3.05 -5.16 -14.78
N THR A 277 -4.16 -4.44 -14.69
CA THR A 277 -4.40 -3.31 -15.61
C THR A 277 -3.36 -2.21 -15.39
N VAL A 278 -3.13 -1.79 -14.14
CA VAL A 278 -2.11 -0.78 -13.84
C VAL A 278 -0.71 -1.29 -14.16
N GLY A 279 -0.40 -2.55 -13.84
CA GLY A 279 0.87 -3.19 -14.18
C GLY A 279 1.13 -3.24 -15.68
N LEU A 280 0.12 -3.59 -16.48
CA LEU A 280 0.21 -3.59 -17.95
C LEU A 280 0.41 -2.17 -18.48
N LEU A 281 -0.35 -1.18 -18.00
CA LEU A 281 -0.18 0.22 -18.40
C LEU A 281 1.23 0.73 -18.08
N PHE A 282 1.74 0.39 -16.90
CA PHE A 282 3.11 0.73 -16.51
C PHE A 282 4.15 0.05 -17.40
N PHE A 283 3.95 -1.23 -17.71
CA PHE A 283 4.83 -1.96 -18.63
C PHE A 283 4.81 -1.34 -20.04
N LEU A 284 3.64 -0.99 -20.57
CA LEU A 284 3.51 -0.27 -21.84
C LEU A 284 4.22 1.09 -21.80
N LEU A 285 4.08 1.83 -20.70
CA LEU A 285 4.78 3.10 -20.49
C LEU A 285 6.31 2.91 -20.52
N LEU A 286 6.83 1.85 -19.91
CA LEU A 286 8.25 1.51 -19.96
C LEU A 286 8.72 1.20 -21.39
N LEU A 287 7.85 0.65 -22.25
CA LEU A 287 8.16 0.36 -23.64
C LEU A 287 8.04 1.59 -24.58
N VAL A 288 7.46 2.70 -24.13
CA VAL A 288 7.27 3.93 -24.95
C VAL A 288 8.55 4.42 -25.66
N PRO A 289 9.75 4.43 -25.04
CA PRO A 289 10.97 4.85 -25.71
C PRO A 289 11.36 4.00 -26.93
N PHE A 290 10.89 2.74 -26.97
CA PHE A 290 11.20 1.78 -28.03
C PHE A 290 10.15 1.74 -29.15
N VAL A 291 8.97 2.33 -28.95
CA VAL A 291 7.91 2.36 -29.96
C VAL A 291 8.16 3.53 -30.94
N PRO A 292 8.42 3.26 -32.24
CA PRO A 292 8.62 4.31 -33.23
C PRO A 292 7.39 5.22 -33.31
N GLY A 293 7.60 6.54 -33.22
CA GLY A 293 6.52 7.53 -33.22
C GLY A 293 6.23 8.04 -31.81
N LEU A 294 5.84 7.16 -30.88
CA LEU A 294 5.62 7.53 -29.47
C LEU A 294 6.92 8.00 -28.80
N ASN A 295 8.06 7.41 -29.16
CA ASN A 295 9.37 7.86 -28.68
C ASN A 295 9.74 9.30 -29.09
N LYS A 296 9.06 9.88 -30.09
CA LYS A 296 9.22 11.28 -30.51
C LYS A 296 8.24 12.21 -29.80
N LEU A 297 7.24 11.69 -29.08
CA LEU A 297 6.22 12.48 -28.40
C LEU A 297 6.82 13.53 -27.43
N PRO A 298 7.86 13.24 -26.63
CA PRO A 298 8.49 14.26 -25.78
C PRO A 298 9.15 15.42 -26.56
N ARG A 299 9.51 15.19 -27.84
CA ARG A 299 10.04 16.23 -28.72
C ARG A 299 8.93 17.03 -29.40
N LEU A 300 7.80 16.37 -29.68
CA LEU A 300 6.62 16.98 -30.30
C LEU A 300 5.89 17.90 -29.32
N LEU A 301 5.70 17.45 -28.08
CA LEU A 301 5.12 18.23 -27.00
C LEU A 301 6.24 19.13 -26.42
N PRO A 302 6.23 20.45 -26.68
CA PRO A 302 7.32 21.32 -26.27
C PRO A 302 7.21 21.69 -24.77
N VAL A 303 6.95 20.71 -23.91
CA VAL A 303 6.90 20.88 -22.44
C VAL A 303 8.23 21.44 -21.95
N HIS A 304 9.34 21.05 -22.57
CA HIS A 304 10.65 21.62 -22.31
C HIS A 304 10.68 23.16 -22.53
N ARG A 305 9.92 23.72 -23.47
CA ARG A 305 9.84 25.18 -23.66
C ARG A 305 9.07 25.85 -22.53
N LEU A 306 8.12 25.17 -21.90
CA LEU A 306 7.41 25.67 -20.72
C LEU A 306 8.31 25.63 -19.49
N ILE A 307 8.98 24.50 -19.24
CA ILE A 307 9.90 24.33 -18.11
C ILE A 307 11.07 25.32 -18.22
N TRP A 308 11.64 25.48 -19.41
CA TRP A 308 12.79 26.34 -19.68
C TRP A 308 12.40 27.69 -20.30
N ARG A 309 11.18 28.17 -20.06
CA ARG A 309 10.62 29.37 -20.71
C ARG A 309 11.53 30.59 -20.59
N ASP A 310 12.11 30.82 -19.42
CA ASP A 310 12.96 31.98 -19.18
C ASP A 310 14.31 31.89 -19.90
N TRP A 311 14.82 30.67 -20.10
CA TRP A 311 16.00 30.44 -20.92
C TRP A 311 15.72 30.76 -22.39
N TYR A 312 14.59 30.28 -22.92
CA TYR A 312 14.17 30.61 -24.29
C TYR A 312 13.89 32.11 -24.48
N LYS A 313 13.27 32.79 -23.50
CA LYS A 313 13.06 34.24 -23.54
C LYS A 313 14.36 35.03 -23.57
N ARG A 314 15.39 34.61 -22.81
CA ARG A 314 16.72 35.24 -22.86
C ARG A 314 17.38 35.03 -24.21
N LEU A 315 17.33 33.81 -24.74
CA LEU A 315 17.87 33.51 -26.07
C LEU A 315 17.26 34.37 -27.19
N GLU A 316 15.95 34.63 -27.09
CA GLU A 316 15.21 35.49 -28.02
C GLU A 316 15.58 36.97 -27.83
N LYS A 317 15.68 37.44 -26.58
CA LYS A 317 16.09 38.81 -26.26
C LYS A 317 17.52 39.13 -26.70
N ASP A 318 18.43 38.17 -26.56
CA ASP A 318 19.84 38.33 -26.88
C ASP A 318 20.14 38.07 -28.38
N ASP A 319 19.11 37.81 -29.20
CA ASP A 319 19.21 37.50 -30.64
C ASP A 319 20.16 36.32 -30.98
N THR A 320 20.52 35.55 -29.95
CA THR A 320 21.51 34.46 -30.00
C THR A 320 21.11 33.35 -30.97
N CYS A 321 19.80 33.08 -31.12
CA CYS A 321 19.31 32.09 -32.08
C CYS A 321 19.39 32.57 -33.53
N SER A 322 19.30 33.88 -33.78
CA SER A 322 19.38 34.49 -35.12
C SER A 322 20.83 34.58 -35.60
N ARG A 323 21.74 34.85 -34.66
CA ARG A 323 23.17 34.94 -34.90
C ARG A 323 23.88 33.60 -34.81
N CYS A 324 23.18 32.52 -34.49
CA CYS A 324 23.77 31.19 -34.44
C CYS A 324 24.10 30.72 -35.87
N PRO A 325 25.40 30.63 -36.24
CA PRO A 325 25.81 30.25 -37.60
C PRO A 325 25.39 28.82 -37.98
N LEU A 326 24.86 28.06 -37.01
CA LEU A 326 24.55 26.65 -37.10
C LEU A 326 23.05 26.36 -36.96
N ARG A 327 22.20 27.40 -36.91
CA ARG A 327 20.74 27.30 -36.73
C ARG A 327 20.08 26.32 -37.70
N GLN A 328 20.41 26.41 -39.00
CA GLN A 328 19.84 25.51 -40.01
C GLN A 328 20.32 24.07 -39.83
N GLN A 329 21.61 23.86 -39.55
CA GLN A 329 22.20 22.54 -39.36
C GLN A 329 21.64 21.85 -38.11
N CYS A 330 21.56 22.55 -36.97
CA CYS A 330 20.90 22.05 -35.76
C CYS A 330 19.42 21.73 -36.00
N THR A 331 18.69 22.57 -36.74
CA THR A 331 17.26 22.34 -37.00
C THR A 331 17.02 21.10 -37.87
N GLN A 332 17.92 20.83 -38.83
CA GLN A 332 17.86 19.62 -39.65
C GLN A 332 18.20 18.35 -38.85
N GLU A 333 19.20 18.43 -37.96
CA GLU A 333 19.63 17.37 -37.05
C GLU A 333 18.54 17.00 -36.02
N PHE A 334 17.93 18.00 -35.34
CA PHE A 334 16.84 17.77 -34.39
C PHE A 334 15.57 17.19 -35.06
N LYS A 335 15.38 17.44 -36.36
CA LYS A 335 14.31 16.84 -37.17
C LYS A 335 14.66 15.43 -37.67
N GLY A 336 15.82 14.89 -37.30
CA GLY A 336 16.25 13.54 -37.66
C GLY A 336 16.58 13.37 -39.15
N ARG A 337 16.92 14.45 -39.85
CA ARG A 337 17.40 14.38 -41.24
C ARG A 337 18.91 14.17 -41.21
N ASN A 338 19.38 13.10 -41.85
CA ASN A 338 20.77 12.63 -41.87
C ASN A 338 21.78 13.76 -42.13
N THR A 339 22.40 14.27 -41.07
CA THR A 339 23.67 15.00 -41.14
C THR A 339 24.77 13.96 -40.94
N GLY A 340 25.17 13.28 -42.03
CA GLY A 340 26.35 12.38 -42.17
C GLY A 340 26.85 11.61 -40.93
N THR A 341 26.95 10.29 -41.03
CA THR A 341 27.49 9.38 -40.01
C THR A 341 28.77 9.92 -39.33
N LEU A 342 28.64 10.36 -38.08
CA LEU A 342 29.76 10.88 -37.29
C LEU A 342 30.64 9.72 -36.82
N LYS A 343 31.96 9.88 -36.92
CA LYS A 343 32.91 8.92 -36.35
C LYS A 343 32.91 9.03 -34.82
N PRO A 344 33.22 7.94 -34.08
CA PRO A 344 33.39 8.01 -32.62
C PRO A 344 34.39 9.10 -32.25
N GLY A 345 33.98 10.05 -31.39
CA GLY A 345 34.80 11.18 -30.94
C GLY A 345 34.63 12.49 -31.73
N GLN A 346 33.92 12.50 -32.86
CA GLN A 346 33.57 13.76 -33.54
C GLN A 346 32.31 14.38 -32.96
N THR A 347 32.40 15.64 -32.52
CA THR A 347 31.22 16.47 -32.24
C THR A 347 30.76 17.13 -33.53
N LEU A 348 29.44 17.20 -33.77
CA LEU A 348 28.90 17.81 -35.00
C LEU A 348 29.40 19.24 -35.22
N GLY A 349 29.43 19.68 -36.48
CA GLY A 349 29.87 21.03 -36.86
C GLY A 349 29.17 22.15 -36.07
N CYS A 350 27.92 21.92 -35.66
CA CYS A 350 27.17 22.81 -34.78
C CYS A 350 27.73 22.99 -33.36
N TYR A 351 28.56 22.06 -32.90
CA TYR A 351 29.23 22.08 -31.60
C TYR A 351 30.75 22.32 -31.69
N GLN A 352 31.29 22.51 -32.91
CA GLN A 352 32.73 22.77 -33.15
C GLN A 352 33.06 24.26 -33.26
N ALA A 353 32.16 25.08 -33.80
CA ALA A 353 32.40 26.52 -33.96
C ALA A 353 32.58 27.25 -32.60
N VAL A 354 31.86 26.80 -31.57
CA VAL A 354 31.92 27.37 -30.21
C VAL A 354 33.29 27.14 -29.54
N SER A 355 34.05 26.12 -29.95
CA SER A 355 35.40 25.85 -29.43
C SER A 355 36.47 26.77 -30.02
N ALA A 356 36.30 27.29 -31.24
CA ALA A 356 37.31 28.12 -31.91
C ALA A 356 37.32 29.57 -31.37
N GLU A 357 36.15 30.17 -31.14
CA GLU A 357 36.02 31.52 -30.53
C GLU A 357 36.52 31.59 -29.08
N ARG A 358 36.51 30.46 -28.35
CA ARG A 358 37.04 30.42 -26.98
C ARG A 358 38.56 30.34 -26.91
N GLN A 359 39.24 29.83 -27.93
CA GLN A 359 40.70 29.74 -27.93
C GLN A 359 41.36 31.11 -28.13
N THR A 360 40.72 32.02 -28.86
CA THR A 360 41.20 33.40 -29.03
C THR A 360 41.00 34.25 -27.77
N ALA A 361 39.86 34.13 -27.07
CA ALA A 361 39.58 34.91 -25.86
C ALA A 361 40.47 34.55 -24.64
N VAL A 362 41.04 33.35 -24.59
CA VAL A 362 41.98 32.94 -23.51
C VAL A 362 43.42 33.44 -23.78
N GLY A 363 43.75 33.76 -25.03
CA GLY A 363 45.07 34.29 -25.42
C GLY A 363 45.29 35.77 -25.07
N GLU A 364 44.24 36.61 -25.15
CA GLU A 364 44.38 38.06 -24.94
C GLU A 364 44.46 38.49 -23.47
N ASN A 365 43.98 37.70 -22.51
CA ASN A 365 43.98 38.07 -21.09
C ASN A 365 45.27 37.73 -20.32
N ARG A 366 46.36 37.32 -21.01
CA ARG A 366 47.69 37.09 -20.38
C ARG A 366 48.71 38.21 -20.57
N PHE A 367 48.38 39.29 -21.27
CA PHE A 367 49.29 40.43 -21.49
C PHE A 367 48.62 41.78 -21.21
N ALA A 368 48.13 42.00 -19.99
CA ALA A 368 47.84 43.36 -19.49
C ALA A 368 47.71 43.35 -17.96
N LYS A 369 48.85 43.32 -17.26
CA LYS A 369 49.04 43.84 -15.89
C LYS A 369 50.54 43.70 -15.53
N SER A 370 51.32 44.69 -15.94
CA SER A 370 52.54 45.11 -15.25
C SER A 370 52.23 46.36 -14.46
#